data_AF-A0A4R5NGA3-F1
#
_entry.id   AF-A0A4R5NGA3-F1
#
_cell.length_a   1.000
_cell.length_b   1.000
_cell.length_c   1.000
_cell.angle_alpha   90.00
_cell.angle_beta   90.00
_cell.angle_gamma   90.00
#
_symmetry.space_group_name_H-M   'P 1'
#
loop_
_entity.id
_entity.type
_entity.pdbx_description
1 polymer ?
#
loop_
_entity_poly.entity_id
_entity_poly.type
_entity_poly.pdbx_seq_one_letter_code
_entity_poly.pdbx_strand_id
1 'polypeptide(L)'
;MENKYCPKCGAKVNGDAQFCPKCGYAFNPKKAAAKESAATNETKTRQKQEKSGMSPFQKKLVLWIGGAIVVAIIVVVAMGVITNQQQEAKQQAIQESQARQTSIKKSKEVKEQKLERSLASGSVDIVTDMIQNDMDLDAKCTDVTIESSLGDNQYSGYASVEDDYGNSDTADLTITNVKYDNSISVHMDGDARSDLEATFNYNDDE
;
A
#
# COMPACT_ATOMS: atom_id res chain seq x y z
N MET A 1 -20.84 -30.55 13.28
CA MET A 1 -21.55 -29.29 12.94
C MET A 1 -21.49 -29.19 11.43
N GLU A 2 -22.61 -29.32 10.74
CA GLU A 2 -22.65 -29.29 9.27
C GLU A 2 -22.80 -27.84 8.81
N ASN A 3 -21.92 -27.38 7.93
CA ASN A 3 -21.93 -26.00 7.43
C ASN A 3 -22.28 -26.01 5.94
N LYS A 4 -23.17 -25.10 5.53
CA LYS A 4 -23.57 -24.91 4.13
C LYS A 4 -23.11 -23.55 3.63
N TYR A 5 -22.93 -23.41 2.32
CA TYR A 5 -22.56 -22.14 1.71
C TYR A 5 -23.79 -21.43 1.15
N CYS A 6 -23.83 -20.11 1.28
CA CYS A 6 -24.92 -19.32 0.72
C CYS A 6 -24.80 -19.27 -0.82
N PRO A 7 -25.84 -19.65 -1.59
CA PRO A 7 -25.79 -19.61 -3.04
C PRO A 7 -25.75 -18.18 -3.59
N LYS A 8 -26.13 -17.16 -2.80
CA LYS A 8 -26.19 -15.76 -3.22
C LYS A 8 -24.86 -15.01 -3.03
N CYS A 9 -24.08 -15.34 -1.99
CA CYS A 9 -22.87 -14.58 -1.65
C CYS A 9 -21.64 -15.44 -1.29
N GLY A 10 -21.76 -16.77 -1.34
CA GLY A 10 -20.65 -17.69 -1.04
C GLY A 10 -20.24 -17.75 0.44
N ALA A 11 -20.92 -17.05 1.35
CA ALA A 11 -20.59 -17.07 2.77
C ALA A 11 -20.84 -18.45 3.39
N LYS A 12 -19.94 -18.92 4.25
CA LYS A 12 -20.14 -20.12 5.08
C LYS A 12 -21.18 -19.83 6.15
N VAL A 13 -22.23 -20.63 6.21
CA VAL A 13 -23.35 -20.49 7.14
C VAL A 13 -23.56 -21.82 7.87
N ASN A 14 -24.05 -21.75 9.11
CA ASN A 14 -24.46 -22.94 9.86
C ASN A 14 -25.60 -23.68 9.14
N GLY A 15 -25.61 -25.02 9.17
CA GLY A 15 -26.59 -25.86 8.47
C GLY A 15 -28.04 -25.51 8.80
N ASP A 16 -28.30 -25.16 10.06
CA ASP A 16 -29.65 -24.84 10.56
C ASP A 16 -30.08 -23.39 10.34
N ALA A 17 -29.23 -22.54 9.75
CA ALA A 17 -29.57 -21.15 9.54
C ALA A 17 -30.68 -20.99 8.49
N GLN A 18 -31.73 -20.25 8.87
CA GLN A 18 -32.86 -19.94 7.99
C GLN A 18 -32.58 -18.76 7.05
N PHE A 19 -31.68 -17.85 7.45
CA PHE A 19 -31.26 -16.69 6.67
C PHE A 19 -29.74 -16.54 6.68
N CYS A 20 -29.17 -16.01 5.60
CA CYS A 20 -27.74 -15.70 5.54
C CYS A 20 -27.43 -14.40 6.31
N PRO A 21 -26.56 -14.41 7.33
CA PRO A 21 -26.22 -13.22 8.10
C PRO A 21 -25.42 -12.17 7.30
N LYS A 22 -24.78 -12.56 6.20
CA LYS A 22 -24.01 -11.63 5.35
C LYS A 22 -24.84 -10.91 4.29
N CYS A 23 -25.92 -11.51 3.78
CA CYS A 23 -26.65 -10.96 2.62
C CYS A 23 -28.18 -11.04 2.70
N GLY A 24 -28.73 -11.58 3.80
CA GLY A 24 -30.17 -11.68 4.03
C GLY A 24 -30.89 -12.75 3.20
N TYR A 25 -30.18 -13.61 2.46
CA TYR A 25 -30.81 -14.66 1.65
C TYR A 25 -31.54 -15.70 2.53
N ALA A 26 -32.82 -15.93 2.26
CA ALA A 26 -33.65 -16.92 2.95
C ALA A 26 -33.45 -18.31 2.35
N PHE A 27 -32.95 -19.26 3.14
CA PHE A 27 -32.70 -20.64 2.71
C PHE A 27 -33.98 -21.47 2.61
N ASN A 28 -35.06 -21.05 3.26
CA ASN A 28 -36.32 -21.79 3.28
C ASN A 28 -37.54 -20.85 3.19
N PRO A 29 -37.92 -20.41 1.98
CA PRO A 29 -38.97 -19.41 1.79
C PRO A 29 -40.40 -19.91 2.10
N LYS A 30 -40.60 -21.16 2.55
CA LYS A 30 -41.93 -21.77 2.78
C LYS A 30 -42.43 -21.78 4.24
N LYS A 31 -41.76 -21.13 5.19
CA LYS A 31 -42.22 -21.08 6.61
C LYS A 31 -42.21 -19.67 7.25
N ALA A 32 -42.51 -18.64 6.47
CA ALA A 32 -42.78 -17.30 7.01
C ALA A 32 -44.16 -16.75 6.58
N ALA A 33 -45.10 -17.64 6.28
CA ALA A 33 -46.52 -17.31 6.17
C ALA A 33 -47.32 -18.28 7.05
N ALA A 34 -48.11 -17.69 7.95
CA ALA A 34 -49.18 -18.29 8.76
C ALA A 34 -48.82 -18.98 10.10
N LYS A 35 -48.95 -18.20 11.18
CA LYS A 35 -49.82 -18.47 12.35
C LYS A 35 -50.58 -17.14 12.57
N GLU A 36 -51.91 -17.01 12.66
CA GLU A 36 -53.05 -17.87 13.00
C GLU A 36 -54.24 -17.51 12.05
N SER A 37 -54.86 -18.48 11.37
CA SER A 37 -56.07 -19.27 11.78
C SER A 37 -57.37 -18.52 11.41
N ALA A 38 -58.39 -19.10 10.77
CA ALA A 38 -58.74 -20.50 10.56
C ALA A 38 -59.65 -20.68 9.31
N ALA A 39 -59.67 -21.93 8.84
CA ALA A 39 -60.51 -22.56 7.83
C ALA A 39 -62.01 -22.13 7.85
N THR A 40 -62.76 -22.19 6.74
CA THR A 40 -63.21 -23.46 6.15
C THR A 40 -63.88 -23.25 4.78
N ASN A 41 -63.44 -24.07 3.84
CA ASN A 41 -64.05 -24.67 2.64
C ASN A 41 -64.92 -23.86 1.66
N GLU A 42 -64.36 -23.78 0.44
CA GLU A 42 -64.93 -24.24 -0.83
C GLU A 42 -66.39 -23.87 -1.15
N THR A 43 -66.57 -23.07 -2.21
CA THR A 43 -67.18 -23.53 -3.47
C THR A 43 -67.47 -22.31 -4.35
N LYS A 44 -66.89 -22.33 -5.55
CA LYS A 44 -67.49 -21.94 -6.84
C LYS A 44 -68.69 -20.97 -6.75
N THR A 45 -68.57 -19.81 -7.39
CA THR A 45 -69.34 -19.46 -8.61
C THR A 45 -69.25 -17.95 -8.87
N ARG A 46 -69.07 -17.64 -10.16
CA ARG A 46 -69.23 -16.35 -10.83
C ARG A 46 -70.30 -15.44 -10.21
N GLN A 47 -70.04 -14.13 -10.23
CA GLN A 47 -70.87 -13.05 -10.80
C GLN A 47 -70.39 -11.72 -10.19
N LYS A 48 -69.80 -10.82 -11.00
CA LYS A 48 -70.48 -9.74 -11.73
C LYS A 48 -70.65 -8.49 -10.86
N GLN A 49 -70.08 -7.38 -11.34
CA GLN A 49 -70.55 -5.97 -11.32
C GLN A 49 -71.63 -5.64 -10.25
N GLU A 50 -71.56 -4.55 -9.49
CA GLU A 50 -71.36 -3.17 -9.92
C GLU A 50 -71.55 -2.25 -8.69
N LYS A 51 -71.05 -1.02 -8.82
CA LYS A 51 -71.61 0.23 -8.28
C LYS A 51 -71.56 0.55 -6.77
N SER A 52 -70.83 1.64 -6.58
CA SER A 52 -71.30 2.91 -5.98
C SER A 52 -71.23 3.03 -4.46
N GLY A 53 -70.68 4.17 -4.03
CA GLY A 53 -70.75 4.64 -2.66
C GLY A 53 -69.47 5.31 -2.19
N MET A 54 -69.20 6.52 -2.70
CA MET A 54 -68.16 7.40 -2.13
C MET A 54 -68.51 7.71 -0.65
N SER A 55 -67.59 7.39 0.27
CA SER A 55 -67.67 7.82 1.68
C SER A 55 -66.68 8.97 1.94
N PRO A 56 -67.10 10.08 2.58
CA PRO A 56 -66.30 11.30 2.75
C PRO A 56 -65.21 11.21 3.83
N PHE A 57 -64.97 10.03 4.41
CA PHE A 57 -64.03 9.87 5.54
C PHE A 57 -62.59 9.51 5.13
N GLN A 58 -62.33 9.29 3.84
CA GLN A 58 -61.01 8.90 3.34
C GLN A 58 -60.13 10.09 2.90
N LYS A 59 -60.64 11.32 2.98
CA LYS A 59 -59.87 12.52 2.61
C LYS A 59 -58.89 12.97 3.70
N LYS A 60 -59.16 12.71 4.98
CA LYS A 60 -58.21 13.05 6.07
C LYS A 60 -57.08 12.03 6.22
N LEU A 61 -57.31 10.76 5.92
CA LEU A 61 -56.28 9.72 6.00
C LEU A 61 -55.27 9.80 4.83
N VAL A 62 -55.75 10.11 3.61
CA VAL A 62 -54.88 10.33 2.44
C VAL A 62 -54.06 11.62 2.57
N LEU A 63 -54.58 12.66 3.20
CA LEU A 63 -53.82 13.89 3.50
C LEU A 63 -52.72 13.67 4.56
N TRP A 64 -52.95 12.83 5.58
CA TRP A 64 -51.92 12.48 6.57
C TRP A 64 -50.80 11.62 5.99
N ILE A 65 -51.14 10.65 5.14
CA ILE A 65 -50.14 9.79 4.46
C ILE A 65 -49.34 10.60 3.44
N GLY A 66 -50.00 11.47 2.66
CA GLY A 66 -49.33 12.36 1.72
C GLY A 66 -48.39 13.36 2.40
N GLY A 67 -48.81 13.95 3.52
CA GLY A 67 -47.97 14.86 4.32
C GLY A 67 -46.74 14.16 4.92
N ALA A 68 -46.89 12.96 5.46
CA ALA A 68 -45.79 12.18 6.02
C ALA A 68 -44.75 11.77 4.96
N ILE A 69 -45.20 11.43 3.74
CA ILE A 69 -44.31 11.09 2.63
C ILE A 69 -43.50 12.32 2.17
N VAL A 70 -44.12 13.49 2.07
CA VAL A 70 -43.42 14.73 1.71
C VAL A 70 -42.38 15.11 2.76
N VAL A 71 -42.71 15.00 4.06
CA VAL A 71 -41.75 15.25 5.15
C VAL A 71 -40.60 14.24 5.13
N ALA A 72 -40.88 12.96 4.90
CA ALA A 72 -39.83 11.94 4.77
C ALA A 72 -38.89 12.22 3.59
N ILE A 73 -39.42 12.65 2.44
CA ILE A 73 -38.61 13.05 1.27
C ILE A 73 -37.73 14.26 1.61
N ILE A 74 -38.27 15.27 2.30
CA ILE A 74 -37.50 16.45 2.71
C ILE A 74 -36.38 16.06 3.68
N VAL A 75 -36.62 15.15 4.62
CA VAL A 75 -35.61 14.64 5.56
C VAL A 75 -34.52 13.85 4.83
N VAL A 76 -34.88 13.02 3.84
CA VAL A 76 -33.91 12.27 3.02
C VAL A 76 -33.07 13.21 2.16
N VAL A 77 -33.67 14.23 1.55
CA VAL A 77 -32.95 15.25 0.76
C VAL A 77 -32.02 16.07 1.67
N ALA A 78 -32.50 16.49 2.85
CA ALA A 78 -31.68 17.21 3.82
C ALA A 78 -30.52 16.34 4.35
N MET A 79 -30.75 15.07 4.68
CA MET A 79 -29.70 14.12 5.08
C MET A 79 -28.70 13.87 3.96
N GLY A 80 -29.14 13.76 2.71
CA GLY A 80 -28.26 13.63 1.53
C GLY A 80 -27.38 14.86 1.28
N VAL A 81 -27.89 16.07 1.56
CA VAL A 81 -27.10 17.31 1.48
C VAL A 81 -26.06 17.39 2.61
N ILE A 82 -26.43 16.97 3.83
CA ILE A 82 -25.53 16.97 5.01
C ILE A 82 -24.41 15.93 4.88
N THR A 83 -24.68 14.74 4.32
CA THR A 83 -23.65 13.70 4.15
C THR A 83 -22.64 14.02 3.04
N ASN A 84 -22.99 14.86 2.07
CA ASN A 84 -22.13 15.23 0.94
C ASN A 84 -20.98 16.17 1.37
N GLN A 85 -21.26 17.16 2.24
CA GLN A 85 -20.22 18.07 2.78
C GLN A 85 -19.18 17.37 3.66
N GLN A 86 -19.55 16.26 4.33
CA GLN A 86 -18.61 15.51 5.16
C GLN A 86 -17.57 14.72 4.35
N GLN A 87 -17.80 14.50 3.05
CA GLN A 87 -16.88 13.73 2.20
C GLN A 87 -15.72 14.58 1.67
N GLU A 88 -15.94 15.84 1.35
CA GLU A 88 -14.90 16.75 0.83
C GLU A 88 -13.82 17.05 1.88
N ALA A 89 -14.23 17.32 3.12
CA ALA A 89 -13.31 17.56 4.24
C ALA A 89 -12.45 16.32 4.57
N LYS A 90 -13.01 15.11 4.42
CA LYS A 90 -12.27 13.85 4.63
C LYS A 90 -11.28 13.57 3.49
N GLN A 91 -11.63 13.90 2.25
CA GLN A 91 -10.73 13.73 1.10
C GLN A 91 -9.54 14.70 1.14
N GLN A 92 -9.77 15.97 1.49
CA GLN A 92 -8.69 16.96 1.63
C GLN A 92 -7.71 16.57 2.74
N ALA A 93 -8.21 16.15 3.91
CA ALA A 93 -7.35 15.70 5.00
C ALA A 93 -6.50 14.46 4.62
N ILE A 94 -7.06 13.52 3.84
CA ILE A 94 -6.32 12.36 3.33
C ILE A 94 -5.25 12.81 2.32
N GLN A 95 -5.57 13.70 1.40
CA GLN A 95 -4.63 14.18 0.38
C GLN A 95 -3.45 14.94 0.98
N GLU A 96 -3.70 15.82 1.96
CA GLU A 96 -2.63 16.53 2.67
C GLU A 96 -1.77 15.57 3.52
N SER A 97 -2.38 14.54 4.12
CA SER A 97 -1.63 13.52 4.87
C SER A 97 -0.72 12.70 3.94
N GLN A 98 -1.20 12.34 2.75
CA GLN A 98 -0.42 11.64 1.74
C GLN A 98 0.70 12.53 1.18
N ALA A 99 0.40 13.78 0.85
CA ALA A 99 1.39 14.75 0.35
C ALA A 99 2.50 15.05 1.38
N ARG A 100 2.15 15.10 2.68
CA ARG A 100 3.15 15.21 3.76
C ARG A 100 4.01 13.96 3.86
N GLN A 101 3.42 12.77 3.77
CA GLN A 101 4.20 11.53 3.81
C GLN A 101 5.13 11.37 2.59
N THR A 102 4.67 11.71 1.39
CA THR A 102 5.49 11.64 0.17
C THR A 102 6.63 12.65 0.19
N SER A 103 6.39 13.88 0.65
CA SER A 103 7.44 14.90 0.77
C SER A 103 8.50 14.52 1.80
N ILE A 104 8.12 13.92 2.94
CA ILE A 104 9.07 13.40 3.93
C ILE A 104 9.92 12.27 3.34
N LYS A 105 9.30 11.28 2.66
CA LYS A 105 10.03 10.18 2.01
C LYS A 105 11.03 10.71 0.99
N LYS A 106 10.57 11.57 0.08
CA LYS A 106 11.43 12.20 -0.92
C LYS A 106 12.58 12.98 -0.30
N SER A 107 12.33 13.70 0.79
CA SER A 107 13.40 14.42 1.49
C SER A 107 14.42 13.49 2.16
N LYS A 108 14.00 12.31 2.64
CA LYS A 108 14.92 11.31 3.19
C LYS A 108 15.76 10.68 2.09
N GLU A 109 15.13 10.25 1.01
CA GLU A 109 15.79 9.67 -0.17
C GLU A 109 16.85 10.63 -0.75
N VAL A 110 16.54 11.93 -0.84
CA VAL A 110 17.51 12.93 -1.31
C VAL A 110 18.70 13.09 -0.35
N LYS A 111 18.47 12.99 0.96
CA LYS A 111 19.56 13.06 1.95
C LYS A 111 20.45 11.82 1.89
N GLU A 112 19.84 10.65 1.77
CA GLU A 112 20.53 9.36 1.62
C GLU A 112 21.36 9.35 0.32
N GLN A 113 20.78 9.72 -0.82
CA GLN A 113 21.51 9.85 -2.08
C GLN A 113 22.66 10.86 -2.02
N LYS A 114 22.46 12.00 -1.36
CA LYS A 114 23.52 13.01 -1.21
C LYS A 114 24.65 12.48 -0.33
N LEU A 115 24.30 11.76 0.73
CA LEU A 115 25.26 11.12 1.62
C LEU A 115 26.06 10.07 0.84
N GLU A 116 25.40 9.12 0.19
CA GLU A 116 26.04 8.07 -0.61
C GLU A 116 26.98 8.63 -1.67
N ARG A 117 26.55 9.66 -2.43
CA ARG A 117 27.43 10.35 -3.40
C ARG A 117 28.68 10.97 -2.75
N SER A 118 28.54 11.50 -1.54
CA SER A 118 29.66 12.08 -0.80
C SER A 118 30.61 11.00 -0.28
N LEU A 119 30.09 9.86 0.18
CA LEU A 119 30.90 8.72 0.59
C LEU A 119 31.65 8.13 -0.59
N ALA A 120 30.95 7.86 -1.69
CA ALA A 120 31.52 7.34 -2.93
C ALA A 120 32.67 8.23 -3.42
N SER A 121 32.40 9.52 -3.64
CA SER A 121 33.42 10.46 -4.11
C SER A 121 34.60 10.60 -3.15
N GLY A 122 34.37 10.58 -1.83
CA GLY A 122 35.45 10.67 -0.85
C GLY A 122 36.24 9.37 -0.69
N SER A 123 35.68 8.24 -1.12
CA SER A 123 36.35 6.94 -1.06
C SER A 123 37.33 6.73 -2.22
N VAL A 124 37.12 7.39 -3.37
CA VAL A 124 37.98 7.26 -4.55
C VAL A 124 39.45 7.58 -4.23
N ASP A 125 39.70 8.71 -3.55
CA ASP A 125 41.06 9.12 -3.19
C ASP A 125 41.70 8.14 -2.19
N ILE A 126 40.92 7.65 -1.22
CA ILE A 126 41.39 6.69 -0.21
C ILE A 126 41.73 5.35 -0.87
N VAL A 127 40.89 4.88 -1.79
CA VAL A 127 41.12 3.64 -2.51
C VAL A 127 42.33 3.77 -3.44
N THR A 128 42.48 4.91 -4.12
CA THR A 128 43.67 5.20 -4.92
C THR A 128 44.93 5.19 -4.08
N ASP A 129 44.91 5.80 -2.90
CA ASP A 129 46.03 5.78 -1.95
C ASP A 129 46.38 4.35 -1.51
N MET A 130 45.38 3.54 -1.15
CA MET A 130 45.59 2.12 -0.83
C MET A 130 46.20 1.36 -2.02
N ILE A 131 45.74 1.60 -3.25
CA ILE A 131 46.29 0.95 -4.45
C ILE A 131 47.73 1.34 -4.71
N GLN A 132 48.03 2.63 -4.70
CA GLN A 132 49.34 3.12 -5.12
C GLN A 132 50.38 3.00 -4.02
N ASN A 133 50.01 3.27 -2.76
CA ASN A 133 50.97 3.33 -1.66
C ASN A 133 51.00 2.03 -0.83
N ASP A 134 49.87 1.35 -0.62
CA ASP A 134 49.85 0.10 0.17
C ASP A 134 50.03 -1.15 -0.69
N MET A 135 49.61 -1.11 -1.96
CA MET A 135 49.78 -2.23 -2.91
C MET A 135 50.91 -2.01 -3.90
N ASP A 136 51.42 -0.78 -4.02
CA ASP A 136 52.47 -0.41 -4.96
C ASP A 136 52.09 -0.72 -6.42
N LEU A 137 50.82 -0.53 -6.78
CA LEU A 137 50.30 -0.80 -8.12
C LEU A 137 50.18 0.49 -8.96
N ASP A 138 50.52 0.40 -10.24
CA ASP A 138 50.34 1.46 -11.25
C ASP A 138 48.89 1.47 -11.78
N ALA A 139 47.97 1.69 -10.85
CA ALA A 139 46.55 1.79 -11.12
C ALA A 139 45.90 2.82 -10.20
N LYS A 140 44.70 3.28 -10.54
CA LYS A 140 43.94 4.23 -9.72
C LYS A 140 42.46 3.87 -9.70
N CYS A 141 41.80 4.22 -8.60
CA CYS A 141 40.35 4.12 -8.53
C CYS A 141 39.72 5.24 -9.37
N THR A 142 38.78 4.90 -10.25
CA THR A 142 38.10 5.85 -11.13
C THR A 142 36.69 6.19 -10.63
N ASP A 143 36.02 5.23 -9.99
CA ASP A 143 34.70 5.39 -9.40
C ASP A 143 34.52 4.46 -8.21
N VAL A 144 33.68 4.85 -7.26
CA VAL A 144 33.20 3.98 -6.18
C VAL A 144 31.69 3.95 -6.23
N THR A 145 31.14 2.75 -6.35
CA THR A 145 29.69 2.53 -6.35
C THR A 145 29.25 1.92 -5.02
N ILE A 146 28.31 2.59 -4.34
CA ILE A 146 27.65 2.07 -3.14
C ILE A 146 26.43 1.25 -3.56
N GLU A 147 26.37 0.01 -3.10
CA GLU A 147 25.27 -0.91 -3.41
C GLU A 147 24.23 -1.01 -2.30
N SER A 148 24.67 -0.99 -1.03
CA SER A 148 23.74 -1.14 0.08
C SER A 148 24.25 -0.52 1.38
N SER A 149 23.32 -0.17 2.27
CA SER A 149 23.65 0.19 3.65
C SER A 149 23.62 -1.06 4.54
N LEU A 150 24.73 -1.32 5.22
CA LEU A 150 24.89 -2.46 6.13
C LEU A 150 24.41 -2.16 7.56
N GLY A 151 24.02 -0.91 7.84
CA GLY A 151 23.76 -0.43 9.20
C GLY A 151 25.02 0.12 9.88
N ASP A 152 24.86 0.73 11.05
CA ASP A 152 25.97 1.28 11.85
C ASP A 152 26.89 2.29 11.11
N ASN A 153 26.38 2.95 10.06
CA ASN A 153 27.11 3.84 9.14
C ASN A 153 28.12 3.12 8.22
N GLN A 154 27.94 1.82 8.02
CA GLN A 154 28.67 1.02 7.06
C GLN A 154 27.85 0.83 5.79
N TYR A 155 28.55 0.76 4.67
CA TYR A 155 28.01 0.65 3.34
C TYR A 155 28.85 -0.36 2.55
N SER A 156 28.19 -1.26 1.84
CA SER A 156 28.86 -2.15 0.88
C SER A 156 28.90 -1.50 -0.48
N GLY A 157 29.94 -1.78 -1.23
CA GLY A 157 30.09 -1.30 -2.59
C GLY A 157 31.30 -1.92 -3.27
N TYR A 158 31.67 -1.37 -4.41
CA TYR A 158 32.90 -1.73 -5.11
C TYR A 158 33.56 -0.48 -5.69
N ALA A 159 34.88 -0.53 -5.80
CA ALA A 159 35.66 0.42 -6.60
C ALA A 159 35.86 -0.13 -8.01
N SER A 160 35.77 0.75 -9.00
CA SER A 160 36.33 0.52 -10.33
C SER A 160 37.76 1.02 -10.36
N VAL A 161 38.68 0.18 -10.80
CA VAL A 161 40.11 0.44 -10.86
C VAL A 161 40.58 0.31 -12.29
N GLU A 162 41.37 1.26 -12.76
CA GLU A 162 41.92 1.28 -14.12
C GLU A 162 43.39 1.70 -14.09
N ASP A 163 44.16 1.18 -15.04
CA ASP A 163 45.51 1.64 -15.35
C ASP A 163 45.56 2.37 -16.71
N ASP A 164 46.71 2.98 -17.00
CA ASP A 164 46.92 3.69 -18.26
C ASP A 164 47.26 2.73 -19.44
N TYR A 165 47.39 1.43 -19.16
CA TYR A 165 47.60 0.36 -20.15
C TYR A 165 46.30 -0.24 -20.70
N GLY A 166 45.15 0.20 -20.16
CA GLY A 166 43.82 -0.23 -20.56
C GLY A 166 43.33 -1.49 -19.85
N ASN A 167 43.99 -1.90 -18.76
CA ASN A 167 43.45 -2.92 -17.85
C ASN A 167 42.44 -2.26 -16.90
N SER A 168 41.43 -3.04 -16.52
CA SER A 168 40.45 -2.62 -15.53
C SER A 168 39.99 -3.80 -14.69
N ASP A 169 39.66 -3.51 -13.44
CA ASP A 169 39.14 -4.48 -12.50
C ASP A 169 38.24 -3.80 -11.47
N THR A 170 37.63 -4.61 -10.60
CA THR A 170 36.81 -4.13 -9.49
C THR A 170 37.30 -4.68 -8.16
N ALA A 171 37.24 -3.87 -7.11
CA ALA A 171 37.53 -4.29 -5.76
C ALA A 171 36.29 -4.11 -4.88
N ASP A 172 35.83 -5.18 -4.24
CA ASP A 172 34.75 -5.11 -3.25
C ASP A 172 35.21 -4.36 -2.00
N LEU A 173 34.35 -3.47 -1.50
CA LEU A 173 34.65 -2.56 -0.41
C LEU A 173 33.56 -2.51 0.66
N THR A 174 34.01 -2.33 1.90
CA THR A 174 33.21 -1.85 3.01
C THR A 174 33.63 -0.43 3.36
N ILE A 175 32.70 0.52 3.20
CA ILE A 175 32.91 1.95 3.46
C ILE A 175 32.22 2.31 4.78
N THR A 176 32.97 2.89 5.71
CA THR A 176 32.43 3.36 6.99
C THR A 176 32.47 4.89 7.06
N ASN A 177 31.31 5.49 7.30
CA ASN A 177 31.20 6.91 7.61
C ASN A 177 31.46 7.15 9.11
N VAL A 178 32.63 7.71 9.43
CA VAL A 178 33.09 7.95 10.79
C VAL A 178 32.49 9.24 11.32
N LYS A 179 31.40 9.10 12.08
CA LYS A 179 30.57 10.21 12.59
C LYS A 179 31.32 11.31 13.36
N TYR A 180 32.33 10.95 14.14
CA TYR A 180 32.96 11.88 15.09
C TYR A 180 34.04 12.76 14.47
N ASP A 181 34.65 12.30 13.39
CA ASP A 181 35.82 12.92 12.78
C ASP A 181 35.52 13.41 11.35
N ASN A 182 34.27 13.24 10.89
CA ASN A 182 33.83 13.57 9.54
C ASN A 182 34.76 12.96 8.47
N SER A 183 35.29 11.77 8.79
CA SER A 183 36.23 11.01 7.97
C SER A 183 35.55 9.76 7.42
N ILE A 184 36.16 9.22 6.36
CA ILE A 184 35.73 8.00 5.69
C ILE A 184 36.84 6.97 5.93
N SER A 185 36.48 5.76 6.32
CA SER A 185 37.41 4.63 6.28
C SER A 185 36.91 3.61 5.28
N VAL A 186 37.82 3.08 4.48
CA VAL A 186 37.52 2.07 3.47
C VAL A 186 38.27 0.81 3.82
N HIS A 187 37.62 -0.34 3.64
CA HIS A 187 38.22 -1.65 3.76
C HIS A 187 37.99 -2.41 2.45
N MET A 188 39.04 -3.03 1.91
CA MET A 188 38.91 -3.97 0.78
C MET A 188 38.52 -5.34 1.32
N ASP A 189 37.43 -5.88 0.80
CA ASP A 189 36.86 -7.15 1.25
C ASP A 189 37.42 -8.34 0.45
N GLY A 190 37.41 -9.52 1.07
CA GLY A 190 37.69 -10.79 0.38
C GLY A 190 39.09 -10.87 -0.24
N ASP A 191 39.12 -11.23 -1.52
CA ASP A 191 40.28 -11.39 -2.39
C ASP A 191 40.58 -10.15 -3.24
N ALA A 192 39.84 -9.05 -3.07
CA ALA A 192 39.98 -7.84 -3.88
C ALA A 192 41.44 -7.37 -4.04
N ARG A 193 42.23 -7.39 -2.96
CA ARG A 193 43.66 -7.04 -3.04
C ARG A 193 44.45 -8.01 -3.93
N SER A 194 44.22 -9.31 -3.79
CA SER A 194 44.92 -10.33 -4.58
C SER A 194 44.53 -10.27 -6.05
N ASP A 195 43.27 -9.97 -6.35
CA ASP A 195 42.77 -9.81 -7.71
C ASP A 195 43.39 -8.59 -8.38
N LEU A 196 43.45 -7.45 -7.68
CA LEU A 196 44.12 -6.25 -8.18
C LEU A 196 45.62 -6.48 -8.43
N GLU A 197 46.33 -7.15 -7.52
CA GLU A 197 47.75 -7.51 -7.70
C GLU A 197 47.97 -8.50 -8.86
N ALA A 198 46.96 -9.28 -9.24
CA ALA A 198 47.01 -10.18 -10.39
C ALA A 198 46.69 -9.46 -11.72
N THR A 199 45.90 -8.39 -11.67
CA THR A 199 45.46 -7.63 -12.85
C THR A 199 46.42 -6.50 -13.22
N PHE A 200 46.97 -5.79 -12.23
CA PHE A 200 47.75 -4.57 -12.45
C PHE A 200 49.25 -4.78 -12.25
N ASN A 201 50.03 -3.95 -12.95
CA ASN A 201 51.48 -3.92 -12.76
C ASN A 201 51.83 -3.14 -11.49
N TYR A 202 53.00 -3.44 -10.93
CA TYR A 202 53.57 -2.64 -9.85
C TYR A 202 54.08 -1.29 -10.39
N ASN A 203 54.10 -0.26 -9.55
CA ASN A 203 54.75 0.99 -9.88
C ASN A 203 56.25 0.72 -10.10
N ASP A 204 56.69 0.89 -11.34
CA ASP A 204 58.11 0.87 -11.70
C ASP A 204 58.75 2.23 -11.34
N ASP A 205 58.57 2.72 -10.12
CA ASP A 205 59.25 3.94 -9.65
C ASP A 205 60.72 3.61 -9.34
N GLU A 206 61.61 3.88 -10.30
CA GLU A 206 63.08 4.00 -10.14
C GLU A 206 63.50 5.26 -9.35
#